data_AF-A0A9W9S2J9-F1
#
_entry.id   AF-A0A9W9S2J9-F1
#
_cell.length_a   1.000
_cell.length_b   1.000
_cell.length_c   1.000
_cell.angle_alpha   90.00
_cell.angle_beta   90.00
_cell.angle_gamma   90.00
#
_symmetry.space_group_name_H-M   'P 1'
#
loop_
_entity.id
_entity.type
_entity.pdbx_description
1 polymer ?
#
loop_
_entity_poly.entity_id
_entity_poly.type
_entity_poly.pdbx_seq_one_letter_code
_entity_poly.pdbx_strand_id
1 'polypeptide(L)'
;MRFVDTFFQHAYSSNPFIHKASFNVNTASRSLVLAILLFGLTYASPESASAYSEYFGMVEYLIFEGPEFQQLLRQKDHPVVSTAIIQLVQAAILIIELQGSQAKVEIKRRIRVQRLPALIFVVRLLNLTKMVNDTILDSHVVTLEEYLRKETLVRVMAWVYLVDAHCVIFYHSPPQIRLFEADFSLPMHDTIFDAIHPDETSSVTLDQRSQASPLTLRSVVQRLMEDKPIDQEAEPPQVNSLFGLFLILSALHCVLFDLQAIANITNTPDTLKPIERALDRWKLIWDSKYTEHQLSSIGPSGFMVHALEFWWLGKRLVKNPHMFSMRGEVAADSTGAFHEMIKSLKGGQMDQDVSQLPVG
;
A
#
# COMPACT_ATOMS: atom_id res chain seq x y z
N MET A 1 23.55 13.90 -6.78
CA MET A 1 22.72 14.81 -5.96
C MET A 1 21.42 15.16 -6.67
N ARG A 2 21.43 15.88 -7.81
CA ARG A 2 20.21 16.28 -8.55
C ARG A 2 19.08 15.23 -8.60
N PHE A 3 19.36 13.99 -9.00
CA PHE A 3 18.30 12.95 -9.09
C PHE A 3 17.79 12.48 -7.73
N VAL A 4 18.66 12.40 -6.71
CA VAL A 4 18.24 12.12 -5.33
C VAL A 4 17.31 13.22 -4.82
N ASP A 5 17.64 14.48 -5.09
CA ASP A 5 16.79 15.61 -4.72
C ASP A 5 15.46 15.55 -5.46
N THR A 6 15.46 15.20 -6.76
CA THR A 6 14.24 15.02 -7.54
C THR A 6 13.35 13.91 -6.96
N PHE A 7 13.92 12.79 -6.53
CA PHE A 7 13.18 11.72 -5.85
C PHE A 7 12.48 12.25 -4.60
N PHE A 8 13.20 12.92 -3.70
CA PHE A 8 12.64 13.44 -2.46
C PHE A 8 11.69 14.63 -2.63
N GLN A 9 11.67 15.25 -3.81
CA GLN A 9 10.74 16.33 -4.16
C GLN A 9 9.46 15.83 -4.81
N HIS A 10 9.51 14.79 -5.65
CA HIS A 10 8.38 14.40 -6.52
C HIS A 10 7.89 12.97 -6.34
N ALA A 11 8.75 12.04 -5.93
CA ALA A 11 8.39 10.63 -5.75
C ALA A 11 8.07 10.31 -4.29
N TYR A 12 8.63 11.07 -3.34
CA TYR A 12 8.48 10.83 -1.90
C TYR A 12 7.04 10.91 -1.41
N SER A 13 6.25 11.85 -1.94
CA SER A 13 4.81 11.99 -1.66
C SER A 13 4.03 10.70 -1.98
N SER A 14 4.48 9.93 -2.96
CA SER A 14 3.91 8.62 -3.30
C SER A 14 4.48 7.46 -2.45
N ASN A 15 5.65 7.67 -1.84
CA ASN A 15 6.52 6.64 -1.28
C ASN A 15 7.09 6.99 0.11
N PRO A 16 6.24 7.30 1.11
CA PRO A 16 6.73 7.77 2.41
C PRO A 16 7.14 6.59 3.30
N PHE A 17 8.11 5.78 2.86
CA PHE A 17 8.67 4.65 3.62
C PHE A 17 10.20 4.73 3.77
N ILE A 18 10.82 5.80 3.28
CA ILE A 18 12.25 6.12 3.47
C ILE A 18 12.32 7.43 4.24
N HIS A 19 12.76 7.43 5.49
CA HIS A 19 12.77 8.66 6.28
C HIS A 19 13.75 9.70 5.68
N LYS A 20 13.19 10.76 5.06
CA LYS A 20 13.92 11.77 4.29
C LYS A 20 15.03 12.44 5.08
N ALA A 21 14.75 12.88 6.32
CA ALA A 21 15.74 13.62 7.11
C ALA A 21 16.93 12.75 7.54
N SER A 22 16.74 11.44 7.73
CA SER A 22 17.82 10.52 8.08
C SER A 22 18.60 9.98 6.87
N PHE A 23 18.12 10.20 5.65
CA PHE A 23 18.77 9.64 4.47
C PHE A 23 20.06 10.40 4.14
N ASN A 24 21.17 9.66 4.02
CA ASN A 24 22.46 10.21 3.62
C ASN A 24 23.11 9.33 2.55
N VAL A 25 23.36 9.92 1.38
CA VAL A 25 23.91 9.22 0.21
C VAL A 25 25.28 8.59 0.46
N ASN A 26 26.07 9.12 1.40
CA ASN A 26 27.42 8.66 1.69
C ASN A 26 27.43 7.47 2.65
N THR A 27 26.36 7.26 3.41
CA THR A 27 26.27 6.19 4.43
C THR A 27 25.22 5.14 4.10
N ALA A 28 24.26 5.46 3.24
CA ALA A 28 23.26 4.51 2.77
C ALA A 28 23.88 3.39 1.92
N SER A 29 23.23 2.24 1.94
CA SER A 29 23.63 1.09 1.13
C SER A 29 23.60 1.43 -0.36
N ARG A 30 24.54 0.83 -1.10
CA ARG A 30 24.67 1.05 -2.55
C ARG A 30 23.38 0.70 -3.29
N SER A 31 22.72 -0.39 -2.90
CA SER A 31 21.45 -0.83 -3.47
C SER A 31 20.35 0.24 -3.34
N LEU A 32 20.20 0.83 -2.16
CA LEU A 32 19.20 1.87 -1.92
C LEU A 32 19.53 3.15 -2.69
N VAL A 33 20.80 3.57 -2.68
CA VAL A 33 21.23 4.76 -3.43
C VAL A 33 20.98 4.59 -4.92
N LEU A 34 21.31 3.44 -5.50
CA LEU A 34 21.07 3.15 -6.92
C LEU A 34 19.58 3.14 -7.26
N ALA A 35 18.74 2.52 -6.41
CA ALA A 35 17.30 2.51 -6.62
C ALA A 35 16.70 3.93 -6.57
N ILE A 36 17.07 4.74 -5.56
CA ILE A 36 16.63 6.14 -5.43
C ILE A 36 17.10 6.98 -6.62
N LEU A 37 18.34 6.80 -7.08
CA LEU A 37 18.87 7.53 -8.25
C LEU A 37 18.07 7.22 -9.52
N LEU A 38 17.79 5.94 -9.78
CA LEU A 38 17.00 5.53 -10.94
C LEU A 38 15.55 6.02 -10.86
N PHE A 39 14.97 5.99 -9.65
CA PHE A 39 13.63 6.50 -9.42
C PHE A 39 13.57 8.02 -9.60
N GLY A 40 14.54 8.76 -9.08
CA GLY A 40 14.65 10.19 -9.34
C GLY A 40 14.86 10.54 -10.81
N LEU A 41 15.57 9.67 -11.55
CA LEU A 41 15.81 9.84 -12.98
C LEU A 41 14.51 9.76 -13.81
N THR A 42 13.56 8.89 -13.46
CA THR A 42 12.28 8.79 -14.18
C THR A 42 11.45 10.07 -14.07
N TYR A 43 11.52 10.75 -12.93
CA TYR A 43 10.85 12.05 -12.73
C TYR A 43 11.62 13.20 -13.37
N ALA A 44 12.97 13.15 -13.34
CA ALA A 44 13.80 14.20 -13.93
C ALA A 44 13.79 14.20 -15.47
N SER A 45 13.53 13.05 -16.11
CA SER A 45 13.47 12.91 -17.56
C SER A 45 12.47 11.82 -18.00
N PRO A 46 11.16 12.11 -17.91
CA PRO A 46 10.12 11.13 -18.25
C PRO A 46 10.20 10.64 -19.71
N GLU A 47 10.56 11.55 -20.63
CA GLU A 47 10.66 11.27 -22.07
C GLU A 47 11.80 10.30 -22.42
N SER A 48 12.82 10.21 -21.56
CA SER A 48 13.98 9.32 -21.75
C SER A 48 13.93 8.07 -20.89
N ALA A 49 12.83 7.82 -20.16
CA ALA A 49 12.72 6.68 -19.23
C ALA A 49 12.97 5.32 -19.91
N SER A 50 12.60 5.18 -21.19
CA SER A 50 12.85 3.96 -21.98
C SER A 50 14.35 3.70 -22.23
N ALA A 51 15.15 4.76 -22.40
CA ALA A 51 16.58 4.69 -22.64
C ALA A 51 17.36 4.14 -21.44
N TYR A 52 16.77 4.20 -20.24
CA TYR A 52 17.39 3.73 -19.00
C TYR A 52 16.82 2.39 -18.50
N SER A 53 15.93 1.75 -19.25
CA SER A 53 15.28 0.49 -18.86
C SER A 53 16.26 -0.65 -18.59
N GLU A 54 17.42 -0.65 -19.26
CA GLU A 54 18.49 -1.62 -19.01
C GLU A 54 19.08 -1.49 -17.60
N TYR A 55 19.24 -0.26 -17.09
CA TYR A 55 19.74 -0.03 -15.74
C TYR A 55 18.77 -0.53 -14.67
N PHE A 56 17.46 -0.49 -14.93
CA PHE A 56 16.48 -1.05 -14.00
C PHE A 56 16.67 -2.57 -13.91
N GLY A 57 16.91 -3.24 -15.04
CA GLY A 57 17.22 -4.67 -15.07
C GLY A 57 18.51 -5.01 -14.32
N MET A 58 19.56 -4.20 -14.49
CA MET A 58 20.82 -4.38 -13.76
C MET A 58 20.65 -4.21 -12.25
N VAL A 59 19.96 -3.16 -11.79
CA VAL A 59 19.76 -2.93 -10.35
C VAL A 59 18.80 -3.96 -9.75
N GLU A 60 17.77 -4.40 -10.48
CA GLU A 60 16.95 -5.54 -10.09
C GLU A 60 17.81 -6.78 -9.86
N TYR A 61 18.70 -7.10 -10.81
CA TYR A 61 19.61 -8.24 -10.67
C TYR A 61 20.54 -8.09 -9.46
N LEU A 62 21.17 -6.93 -9.28
CA LEU A 62 22.08 -6.67 -8.15
C LEU A 62 21.39 -6.81 -6.79
N ILE A 63 20.13 -6.41 -6.68
CA ILE A 63 19.35 -6.52 -5.45
C ILE A 63 18.92 -7.97 -5.22
N PHE A 64 18.20 -8.58 -6.16
CA PHE A 64 17.55 -9.87 -5.93
C PHE A 64 18.50 -11.05 -6.07
N GLU A 65 19.50 -10.98 -6.96
CA GLU A 65 20.52 -12.03 -7.12
C GLU A 65 21.79 -11.72 -6.29
N GLY A 66 21.82 -10.59 -5.59
CA GLY A 66 22.90 -10.20 -4.70
C GLY A 66 23.05 -11.14 -3.49
N PRO A 67 24.27 -11.29 -2.95
CA PRO A 67 24.54 -12.25 -1.88
C PRO A 67 23.72 -11.97 -0.62
N GLU A 68 23.47 -10.71 -0.28
CA GLU A 68 22.71 -10.32 0.91
C GLU A 68 21.24 -10.75 0.81
N PHE A 69 20.59 -10.53 -0.34
CA PHE A 69 19.19 -10.94 -0.53
C PHE A 69 19.07 -12.45 -0.65
N GLN A 70 19.98 -13.09 -1.38
CA GLN A 70 20.03 -14.55 -1.50
C GLN A 70 20.31 -15.25 -0.16
N GLN A 71 21.10 -14.64 0.72
CA GLN A 71 21.31 -15.13 2.08
C GLN A 71 20.00 -15.09 2.88
N LEU A 72 19.24 -13.99 2.81
CA LEU A 72 17.92 -13.90 3.46
C LEU A 72 16.96 -14.98 2.95
N LEU A 73 16.94 -15.26 1.64
CA LEU A 73 16.09 -16.31 1.07
C LEU A 73 16.44 -17.73 1.55
N ARG A 74 17.68 -17.97 1.95
CA ARG A 74 18.16 -19.29 2.45
C ARG A 74 18.09 -19.40 3.97
N GLN A 75 17.84 -18.29 4.65
CA GLN A 75 17.87 -18.21 6.10
C GLN A 75 16.61 -18.86 6.70
N LYS A 76 16.80 -19.63 7.78
CA LYS A 76 15.71 -20.33 8.49
C LYS A 76 15.25 -19.58 9.73
N ASP A 77 16.18 -18.95 10.44
CA ASP A 77 15.91 -18.23 11.68
C ASP A 77 15.65 -16.75 11.43
N HIS A 78 14.82 -16.12 12.27
CA HIS A 78 14.56 -14.69 12.19
C HIS A 78 15.85 -13.88 12.45
N PRO A 79 16.40 -13.14 11.46
CA PRO A 79 17.56 -12.31 11.70
C PRO A 79 17.20 -11.08 12.54
N VAL A 80 18.20 -10.51 13.19
CA VAL A 80 18.09 -9.16 13.73
C VAL A 80 17.93 -8.17 12.58
N VAL A 81 16.86 -7.38 12.61
CA VAL A 81 16.55 -6.39 11.57
C VAL A 81 17.53 -5.22 11.68
N SER A 82 18.60 -5.27 10.88
CA SER A 82 19.60 -4.20 10.80
C SER A 82 19.23 -3.13 9.78
N THR A 83 19.81 -1.94 9.90
CA THR A 83 19.63 -0.85 8.93
C THR A 83 19.97 -1.29 7.50
N ALA A 84 21.00 -2.13 7.31
CA ALA A 84 21.37 -2.64 5.99
C ALA A 84 20.26 -3.51 5.38
N ILE A 85 19.61 -4.36 6.18
CA ILE A 85 18.48 -5.18 5.74
C ILE A 85 17.29 -4.29 5.38
N ILE A 86 16.98 -3.29 6.20
CA ILE A 86 15.89 -2.33 5.92
C ILE A 86 16.13 -1.64 4.58
N GLN A 87 17.34 -1.12 4.36
CA GLN A 87 17.68 -0.42 3.12
C GLN A 87 17.66 -1.35 1.90
N LEU A 88 18.03 -2.62 2.06
CA LEU A 88 17.92 -3.64 1.00
C LEU A 88 16.44 -3.90 0.63
N VAL A 89 15.56 -4.02 1.63
CA VAL A 89 14.10 -4.18 1.43
C VAL A 89 13.51 -2.93 0.77
N GLN A 90 13.88 -1.73 1.22
CA GLN A 90 13.46 -0.47 0.60
C GLN A 90 13.91 -0.39 -0.87
N ALA A 91 15.14 -0.78 -1.18
CA ALA A 91 15.63 -0.83 -2.55
C ALA A 91 14.84 -1.83 -3.42
N ALA A 92 14.51 -3.01 -2.87
CA ALA A 92 13.70 -4.01 -3.56
C ALA A 92 12.28 -3.49 -3.87
N ILE A 93 11.65 -2.76 -2.95
CA ILE A 93 10.34 -2.12 -3.16
C ILE A 93 10.41 -1.13 -4.32
N LEU A 94 11.37 -0.18 -4.27
CA LEU A 94 11.53 0.84 -5.31
C LEU A 94 11.75 0.24 -6.70
N ILE A 95 12.57 -0.81 -6.81
CA ILE A 95 12.81 -1.47 -8.09
C ILE A 95 11.59 -2.26 -8.58
N ILE A 96 10.84 -2.91 -7.69
CA ILE A 96 9.58 -3.56 -8.05
C ILE A 96 8.60 -2.55 -8.64
N GLU A 97 8.50 -1.36 -8.06
CA GLU A 97 7.64 -0.29 -8.56
C GLU A 97 8.12 0.21 -9.94
N LEU A 98 9.41 0.51 -10.09
CA LEU A 98 9.99 0.94 -11.37
C LEU A 98 9.78 -0.09 -12.47
N GLN A 99 10.07 -1.36 -12.21
CA GLN A 99 9.87 -2.44 -13.16
C GLN A 99 8.39 -2.70 -13.43
N GLY A 100 7.53 -2.56 -12.43
CA GLY A 100 6.07 -2.69 -12.57
C GLY A 100 5.45 -1.63 -13.48
N SER A 101 6.06 -0.44 -13.54
CA SER A 101 5.64 0.66 -14.43
C SER A 101 5.99 0.43 -15.91
N GLN A 102 6.94 -0.46 -16.21
CA GLN A 102 7.39 -0.74 -17.58
C GLN A 102 6.28 -1.37 -18.42
N ALA A 103 6.17 -1.03 -19.70
CA ALA A 103 5.14 -1.57 -20.60
C ALA A 103 5.29 -3.07 -20.89
N LYS A 104 6.51 -3.61 -20.74
CA LYS A 104 6.89 -4.99 -21.08
C LYS A 104 6.20 -6.03 -20.18
N VAL A 105 5.42 -6.90 -20.80
CA VAL A 105 4.62 -7.93 -20.12
C VAL A 105 5.50 -8.92 -19.36
N GLU A 106 6.62 -9.33 -19.95
CA GLU A 106 7.59 -10.24 -19.35
C GLU A 106 8.21 -9.68 -18.06
N ILE A 107 8.40 -8.36 -17.97
CA ILE A 107 8.87 -7.69 -16.77
C ILE A 107 7.77 -7.73 -15.71
N LYS A 108 6.55 -7.30 -16.05
CA LYS A 108 5.41 -7.31 -15.12
C LYS A 108 5.15 -8.71 -14.57
N ARG A 109 5.18 -9.74 -15.43
CA ARG A 109 5.05 -11.14 -15.03
C ARG A 109 6.16 -11.54 -14.06
N ARG A 110 7.44 -11.26 -14.37
CA ARG A 110 8.58 -11.56 -13.49
C ARG A 110 8.44 -10.90 -12.11
N ILE A 111 8.00 -9.64 -12.08
CA ILE A 111 7.73 -8.95 -10.82
C ILE A 111 6.67 -9.69 -10.00
N ARG A 112 5.53 -10.04 -10.60
CA ARG A 112 4.43 -10.71 -9.88
C ARG A 112 4.75 -12.14 -9.44
N VAL A 113 5.47 -12.92 -10.26
CA VAL A 113 5.66 -14.36 -10.03
C VAL A 113 7.02 -14.73 -9.40
N GLN A 114 8.00 -13.82 -9.39
CA GLN A 114 9.33 -14.08 -8.83
C GLN A 114 9.74 -13.04 -7.78
N ARG A 115 9.72 -11.74 -8.12
CA ARG A 115 10.31 -10.69 -7.26
C ARG A 115 9.43 -10.34 -6.06
N LEU A 116 8.14 -10.11 -6.28
CA LEU A 116 7.20 -9.84 -5.19
C LEU A 116 7.08 -11.03 -4.22
N PRO A 117 6.91 -12.30 -4.67
CA PRO A 117 6.90 -13.44 -3.76
C PRO A 117 8.19 -13.56 -2.93
N ALA A 118 9.35 -13.31 -3.53
CA ALA A 118 10.62 -13.31 -2.81
C ALA A 118 10.70 -12.20 -1.77
N LEU A 119 10.23 -10.99 -2.08
CA LEU A 119 10.14 -9.90 -1.11
C LEU A 119 9.16 -10.20 0.02
N ILE A 120 8.00 -10.77 -0.29
CA ILE A 120 7.00 -11.19 0.70
C ILE A 120 7.58 -12.25 1.64
N PHE A 121 8.35 -13.20 1.11
CA PHE A 121 9.09 -14.15 1.93
C PHE A 121 10.04 -13.44 2.91
N VAL A 122 10.82 -12.48 2.42
CA VAL A 122 11.76 -11.73 3.27
C VAL A 122 11.03 -10.96 4.37
N VAL A 123 9.96 -10.21 4.07
CA VAL A 123 9.27 -9.45 5.13
C VAL A 123 8.58 -10.34 6.16
N ARG A 124 8.15 -11.55 5.78
CA ARG A 124 7.68 -12.58 6.72
C ARG A 124 8.82 -13.12 7.58
N LEU A 125 9.97 -13.43 6.98
CA LEU A 125 11.17 -13.84 7.71
C LEU A 125 11.61 -12.78 8.73
N LEU A 126 11.44 -11.51 8.40
CA LEU A 126 11.74 -10.38 9.30
C LEU A 126 10.63 -10.10 10.33
N ASN A 127 9.55 -10.88 10.36
CA ASN A 127 8.36 -10.67 11.20
C ASN A 127 7.71 -9.28 11.03
N LEU A 128 7.87 -8.63 9.87
CA LEU A 128 7.30 -7.30 9.65
C LEU A 128 5.78 -7.33 9.59
N THR A 129 5.17 -8.47 9.28
CA THR A 129 3.71 -8.67 9.30
C THR A 129 3.09 -8.49 10.69
N LYS A 130 3.91 -8.45 11.76
CA LYS A 130 3.50 -8.20 13.15
C LYS A 130 4.14 -6.93 13.73
N MET A 131 4.75 -6.10 12.89
CA MET A 131 5.48 -4.92 13.36
C MET A 131 4.51 -3.85 13.88
N VAL A 132 4.64 -3.51 15.16
CA VAL A 132 3.86 -2.47 15.82
C VAL A 132 4.79 -1.37 16.33
N ASN A 133 4.46 -0.12 16.00
CA ASN A 133 5.12 1.04 16.61
C ASN A 133 4.38 1.43 17.90
N ASP A 134 4.85 0.90 19.02
CA ASP A 134 4.38 1.16 20.39
C ASP A 134 5.27 2.18 21.14
N THR A 135 6.20 2.83 20.44
CA THR A 135 7.08 3.83 21.05
C THR A 135 6.28 5.08 21.40
N ILE A 136 6.25 5.42 22.69
CA ILE A 136 5.66 6.66 23.18
C ILE A 136 6.67 7.77 22.97
N LEU A 137 6.34 8.74 22.11
CA LEU A 137 7.17 9.92 21.87
C LEU A 137 7.23 10.80 23.12
N ASP A 138 8.45 11.13 23.54
CA ASP A 138 8.77 12.11 24.56
C ASP A 138 9.75 13.15 24.00
N SER A 139 10.29 14.03 24.84
CA SER A 139 11.21 15.09 24.41
C SER A 139 12.65 14.60 24.17
N HIS A 140 12.93 13.30 24.23
CA HIS A 140 14.27 12.76 24.05
C HIS A 140 14.56 12.35 22.59
N VAL A 141 15.78 12.57 22.13
CA VAL A 141 16.19 12.21 20.75
C VAL A 141 16.23 10.69 20.54
N VAL A 142 16.64 9.93 21.55
CA VAL A 142 16.74 8.45 21.48
C VAL A 142 15.37 7.80 21.27
N THR A 143 14.31 8.35 21.87
CA THR A 143 12.95 7.86 21.68
C THR A 143 12.42 8.21 20.29
N LEU A 144 12.77 9.39 19.75
CA LEU A 144 12.47 9.75 18.37
C LEU A 144 13.17 8.81 17.37
N GLU A 145 14.46 8.51 17.57
CA GLU A 145 15.19 7.58 16.69
C GLU A 145 14.56 6.18 16.68
N GLU A 146 14.21 5.65 17.86
CA GLU A 146 13.55 4.34 17.98
C GLU A 146 12.14 4.36 17.38
N TYR A 147 11.38 5.45 17.59
CA TYR A 147 10.09 5.66 16.96
C TYR A 147 10.21 5.65 15.43
N LEU A 148 11.11 6.46 14.86
CA LEU A 148 11.33 6.55 13.42
C LEU A 148 11.78 5.22 12.82
N ARG A 149 12.60 4.46 13.56
CA ARG A 149 13.02 3.11 13.16
C ARG A 149 11.83 2.16 13.08
N LYS A 150 10.98 2.08 14.11
CA LYS A 150 9.77 1.24 14.10
C LYS A 150 8.76 1.70 13.04
N GLU A 151 8.53 3.00 12.93
CA GLU A 151 7.63 3.60 11.95
C GLU A 151 8.09 3.30 10.51
N THR A 152 9.41 3.33 10.26
CA THR A 152 9.98 2.92 8.97
C THR A 152 9.63 1.46 8.66
N LEU A 153 9.75 0.55 9.63
CA LEU A 153 9.40 -0.86 9.44
C LEU A 153 7.91 -1.07 9.17
N VAL A 154 7.05 -0.33 9.88
CA VAL A 154 5.60 -0.31 9.66
C VAL A 154 5.27 0.15 8.25
N ARG A 155 5.86 1.27 7.81
CA ARG A 155 5.67 1.84 6.47
C ARG A 155 6.19 0.94 5.37
N VAL A 156 7.33 0.28 5.57
CA VAL A 156 7.87 -0.74 4.66
C VAL A 156 6.89 -1.91 4.51
N MET A 157 6.37 -2.45 5.61
CA MET A 157 5.37 -3.54 5.55
C MET A 157 4.09 -3.09 4.87
N ALA A 158 3.57 -1.91 5.22
CA ALA A 158 2.39 -1.31 4.61
C ALA A 158 2.56 -1.18 3.09
N TRP A 159 3.74 -0.76 2.63
CA TRP A 159 4.01 -0.62 1.20
C TRP A 159 4.06 -1.97 0.49
N VAL A 160 4.69 -3.00 1.09
CA VAL A 160 4.67 -4.36 0.52
C VAL A 160 3.23 -4.90 0.41
N TYR A 161 2.39 -4.63 1.42
CA TYR A 161 0.97 -4.99 1.38
C TYR A 161 0.23 -4.26 0.25
N LEU A 162 0.52 -2.97 0.02
CA LEU A 162 -0.08 -2.21 -1.09
C LEU A 162 0.32 -2.77 -2.47
N VAL A 163 1.57 -3.22 -2.65
CA VAL A 163 1.99 -3.86 -3.91
C VAL A 163 1.26 -5.18 -4.14
N ASP A 164 1.07 -5.98 -3.09
CA ASP A 164 0.28 -7.21 -3.18
C ASP A 164 -1.18 -6.91 -3.55
N ALA A 165 -1.81 -5.95 -2.85
CA ALA A 165 -3.17 -5.51 -3.16
C ALA A 165 -3.30 -4.91 -4.57
N HIS A 166 -2.29 -4.21 -5.06
CA HIS A 166 -2.23 -3.74 -6.44
C HIS A 166 -2.28 -4.92 -7.44
N CYS A 167 -1.59 -6.03 -7.14
CA CYS A 167 -1.68 -7.24 -7.96
C CYS A 167 -3.08 -7.86 -7.94
N VAL A 168 -3.78 -7.81 -6.81
CA VAL A 168 -5.18 -8.23 -6.68
C VAL A 168 -6.09 -7.39 -7.57
N ILE A 169 -5.99 -6.07 -7.46
CA ILE A 169 -6.92 -5.14 -8.11
C ILE A 169 -6.71 -5.11 -9.64
N PHE A 170 -5.46 -4.97 -10.09
CA PHE A 170 -5.16 -4.68 -11.50
C PHE A 170 -4.86 -5.91 -12.35
N TYR A 171 -4.38 -6.99 -11.73
CA TYR A 171 -3.99 -8.23 -12.42
C TYR A 171 -4.84 -9.42 -12.00
N HIS A 172 -5.85 -9.22 -11.14
CA HIS A 172 -6.69 -10.29 -10.60
C HIS A 172 -5.88 -11.47 -10.05
N SER A 173 -4.75 -11.15 -9.41
CA SER A 173 -3.90 -12.15 -8.76
C SER A 173 -4.43 -12.45 -7.36
N PRO A 174 -4.42 -13.69 -6.88
CA PRO A 174 -4.75 -13.98 -5.48
C PRO A 174 -3.82 -13.21 -4.53
N PRO A 175 -4.36 -12.63 -3.43
CA PRO A 175 -3.51 -11.96 -2.44
C PRO A 175 -2.52 -12.96 -1.86
N GLN A 176 -1.24 -12.58 -1.87
CA GLN A 176 -0.18 -13.41 -1.31
C GLN A 176 -0.07 -13.21 0.19
N ILE A 177 -0.37 -12.02 0.71
CA ILE A 177 -0.44 -11.70 2.14
C ILE A 177 -1.91 -11.76 2.57
N ARG A 178 -2.20 -12.62 3.54
CA ARG A 178 -3.58 -12.77 4.04
C ARG A 178 -3.87 -11.74 5.13
N LEU A 179 -5.12 -11.30 5.23
CA LEU A 179 -5.52 -10.39 6.32
C LEU A 179 -5.24 -10.99 7.71
N PHE A 180 -5.39 -12.32 7.86
CA PHE A 180 -5.14 -13.00 9.12
C PHE A 180 -3.67 -13.00 9.57
N GLU A 181 -2.70 -12.66 8.70
CA GLU A 181 -1.28 -12.50 9.08
C GLU A 181 -0.86 -11.03 9.15
N ALA A 182 -1.66 -10.09 8.62
CA ALA A 182 -1.41 -8.64 8.61
C ALA A 182 -1.68 -7.95 9.97
N ASP A 183 -0.88 -8.28 10.98
CA ASP A 183 -0.96 -7.77 12.36
C ASP A 183 -0.03 -6.57 12.67
N PHE A 184 0.40 -5.87 11.63
CA PHE A 184 1.25 -4.69 11.78
C PHE A 184 0.39 -3.44 12.01
N SER A 185 0.95 -2.44 12.70
CA SER A 185 0.24 -1.18 12.98
C SER A 185 0.00 -0.37 11.70
N LEU A 186 -0.99 0.51 11.71
CA LEU A 186 -1.20 1.45 10.61
C LEU A 186 -0.10 2.53 10.58
N PRO A 187 0.37 2.99 9.39
CA PRO A 187 1.27 4.12 9.28
C PRO A 187 0.69 5.39 9.91
N MET A 188 1.50 6.14 10.63
CA MET A 188 1.11 7.40 11.27
C MET A 188 1.09 8.57 10.28
N HIS A 189 0.72 9.77 10.74
CA HIS A 189 0.68 10.96 9.88
C HIS A 189 2.10 11.30 9.37
N ASP A 190 2.21 11.68 8.09
CA ASP A 190 3.51 11.90 7.43
C ASP A 190 4.31 13.02 8.10
N THR A 191 3.66 14.02 8.68
CA THR A 191 4.34 15.11 9.42
C THR A 191 5.15 14.63 10.62
N ILE A 192 4.72 13.55 11.29
CA ILE A 192 5.47 12.98 12.43
C ILE A 192 6.66 12.19 11.89
N PHE A 193 6.44 11.46 10.80
CA PHE A 193 7.50 10.68 10.17
C PHE A 193 8.56 11.57 9.53
N ASP A 194 8.19 12.72 8.99
CA ASP A 194 9.10 13.69 8.36
C ASP A 194 9.78 14.64 9.37
N ALA A 195 9.43 14.56 10.65
CA ALA A 195 9.95 15.44 11.68
C ALA A 195 11.48 15.27 11.88
N ILE A 196 12.18 16.39 11.96
CA ILE A 196 13.63 16.44 12.17
C ILE A 196 13.95 16.53 13.66
N HIS A 197 13.10 17.22 14.43
CA HIS A 197 13.29 17.47 15.85
C HIS A 197 12.08 17.00 16.68
N PRO A 198 12.29 16.50 17.93
CA PRO A 198 11.19 16.08 18.79
C PRO A 198 10.12 17.17 19.00
N ASP A 199 10.53 18.45 19.03
CA ASP A 199 9.65 19.59 19.24
C ASP A 199 8.63 19.81 18.10
N GLU A 200 8.95 19.39 16.87
CA GLU A 200 8.07 19.47 15.70
C GLU A 200 6.88 18.51 15.81
N THR A 201 6.98 17.49 16.66
CA THR A 201 5.92 16.48 16.88
C THR A 201 4.95 16.85 18.01
N SER A 202 5.22 17.93 18.75
CA SER A 202 4.59 18.25 20.04
C SER A 202 3.07 18.50 19.99
N SER A 203 2.55 19.13 18.94
CA SER A 203 1.11 19.36 18.77
C SER A 203 0.33 18.09 18.37
N VAL A 204 0.96 17.17 17.64
CA VAL A 204 0.35 15.92 17.15
C VAL A 204 0.44 14.78 18.17
N THR A 205 1.47 14.81 19.03
CA THR A 205 1.69 13.81 20.09
C THR A 205 0.77 13.97 21.29
N LEU A 206 0.23 15.17 21.53
CA LEU A 206 -0.77 15.42 22.59
C LEU A 206 -2.06 14.61 22.40
N ASP A 207 -2.51 14.44 21.15
CA ASP A 207 -3.68 13.61 20.81
C ASP A 207 -3.38 12.10 20.95
N GLN A 208 -2.12 11.69 20.82
CA GLN A 208 -1.70 10.28 20.82
C GLN A 208 -1.56 9.67 22.21
N ARG A 209 -1.28 10.48 23.25
CA ARG A 209 -1.16 10.00 24.65
C ARG A 209 -2.46 9.36 25.17
N SER A 210 -3.58 9.56 24.48
CA SER A 210 -4.89 9.01 24.80
C SER A 210 -5.14 7.62 24.21
N GLN A 211 -4.30 7.12 23.29
CA GLN A 211 -4.49 5.79 22.68
C GLN A 211 -3.72 4.70 23.46
N ALA A 212 -4.48 3.80 24.11
CA ALA A 212 -3.91 2.74 24.95
C ALA A 212 -3.18 1.62 24.18
N SER A 213 -3.35 1.51 22.86
CA SER A 213 -2.65 0.52 22.01
C SER A 213 -2.69 0.91 20.52
N PRO A 214 -1.62 0.69 19.73
CA PRO A 214 -1.63 0.96 18.28
C PRO A 214 -2.64 0.09 17.54
N LEU A 215 -3.40 0.69 16.63
CA LEU A 215 -4.34 -0.03 15.77
C LEU A 215 -3.59 -0.84 14.70
N THR A 216 -3.88 -2.14 14.60
CA THR A 216 -3.35 -3.01 13.52
C THR A 216 -4.26 -3.01 12.31
N LEU A 217 -3.71 -3.25 11.11
CA LEU A 217 -4.49 -3.32 9.88
C LEU A 217 -5.63 -4.35 9.99
N ARG A 218 -5.33 -5.56 10.48
CA ARG A 218 -6.33 -6.60 10.72
C ARG A 218 -7.44 -6.12 11.66
N SER A 219 -7.08 -5.56 12.81
CA SER A 219 -8.08 -5.19 13.82
C SER A 219 -9.05 -4.11 13.30
N VAL A 220 -8.56 -3.15 12.52
CA VAL A 220 -9.39 -2.10 11.93
C VAL A 220 -10.29 -2.66 10.84
N VAL A 221 -9.78 -3.48 9.92
CA VAL A 221 -10.60 -4.10 8.87
C VAL A 221 -11.70 -4.97 9.48
N GLN A 222 -11.38 -5.77 10.50
CA GLN A 222 -12.37 -6.59 11.24
C GLN A 222 -13.46 -5.71 11.84
N ARG A 223 -13.09 -4.64 12.57
CA ARG A 223 -14.04 -3.70 13.17
C ARG A 223 -14.96 -3.05 12.13
N LEU A 224 -14.43 -2.68 10.97
CA LEU A 224 -15.25 -2.12 9.88
C LEU A 224 -16.24 -3.14 9.30
N MET A 225 -15.89 -4.42 9.29
CA MET A 225 -16.75 -5.50 8.79
C MET A 225 -17.80 -6.00 9.80
N GLU A 226 -17.64 -5.71 11.10
CA GLU A 226 -18.53 -6.20 12.16
C GLU A 226 -19.99 -5.81 11.96
N ASP A 227 -20.91 -6.74 12.28
CA ASP A 227 -22.35 -6.53 12.17
C ASP A 227 -22.91 -5.58 13.25
N LYS A 228 -22.14 -5.32 14.31
CA LYS A 228 -22.51 -4.35 15.35
C LYS A 228 -22.59 -2.96 14.73
N PRO A 229 -23.60 -2.13 15.04
CA PRO A 229 -23.55 -0.72 14.69
C PRO A 229 -22.22 -0.13 15.20
N ILE A 230 -21.67 0.87 14.51
CA ILE A 230 -20.70 1.75 15.18
C ILE A 230 -21.54 2.37 16.28
N ASP A 231 -21.39 1.92 17.53
CA ASP A 231 -22.12 2.50 18.64
C ASP A 231 -21.90 4.01 18.54
N GLN A 232 -22.96 4.82 18.62
CA GLN A 232 -22.80 6.28 18.62
C GLN A 232 -21.89 6.75 19.78
N GLU A 233 -21.65 5.86 20.76
CA GLU A 233 -20.72 6.03 21.89
C GLU A 233 -19.32 5.43 21.66
N ALA A 234 -19.14 4.49 20.72
CA ALA A 234 -17.82 3.94 20.39
C ALA A 234 -17.17 4.79 19.30
N GLU A 235 -16.13 5.55 19.67
CA GLU A 235 -15.42 6.36 18.69
C GLU A 235 -14.94 5.50 17.50
N PRO A 236 -15.17 5.97 16.25
CA PRO A 236 -14.63 5.29 15.09
C PRO A 236 -13.11 5.15 15.22
N PRO A 237 -12.51 4.08 14.65
CA PRO A 237 -11.06 3.94 14.70
C PRO A 237 -10.39 5.21 14.15
N GLN A 238 -9.62 5.87 15.01
CA GLN A 238 -8.95 7.13 14.69
C GLN A 238 -7.77 6.86 13.73
N VAL A 239 -8.07 6.74 12.44
CA VAL A 239 -7.07 6.58 11.38
C VAL A 239 -6.63 7.95 10.91
N ASN A 240 -5.43 8.36 11.30
CA ASN A 240 -4.97 9.74 11.13
C ASN A 240 -3.97 9.92 9.98
N SER A 241 -3.96 9.05 8.97
CA SER A 241 -3.09 9.19 7.80
C SER A 241 -3.78 8.78 6.51
N LEU A 242 -3.49 9.50 5.42
CA LEU A 242 -3.99 9.17 4.08
C LEU A 242 -3.49 7.78 3.67
N PHE A 243 -2.21 7.50 3.97
CA PHE A 243 -1.60 6.20 3.75
C PHE A 243 -2.34 5.09 4.51
N GLY A 244 -2.62 5.27 5.79
CA GLY A 244 -3.36 4.30 6.59
C GLY A 244 -4.78 4.06 6.06
N LEU A 245 -5.50 5.10 5.65
CA LEU A 245 -6.83 4.94 5.04
C LEU A 245 -6.78 4.19 3.71
N PHE A 246 -5.83 4.55 2.83
CA PHE A 246 -5.68 3.85 1.54
C PHE A 246 -5.28 2.39 1.74
N LEU A 247 -4.45 2.09 2.75
CA LEU A 247 -4.06 0.73 3.13
C LEU A 247 -5.25 -0.10 3.58
N ILE A 248 -6.13 0.45 4.42
CA ILE A 248 -7.36 -0.22 4.85
C ILE A 248 -8.24 -0.53 3.63
N LEU A 249 -8.44 0.44 2.74
CA LEU A 249 -9.24 0.25 1.53
C LEU A 249 -8.65 -0.86 0.64
N SER A 250 -7.33 -0.87 0.47
CA SER A 250 -6.62 -1.91 -0.28
C SER A 250 -6.79 -3.29 0.37
N ALA A 251 -6.77 -3.37 1.70
CA ALA A 251 -7.06 -4.62 2.41
C ALA A 251 -8.50 -5.10 2.20
N LEU A 252 -9.49 -4.20 2.15
CA LEU A 252 -10.86 -4.54 1.81
C LEU A 252 -10.98 -5.14 0.40
N HIS A 253 -10.21 -4.66 -0.57
CA HIS A 253 -10.13 -5.28 -1.90
C HIS A 253 -9.55 -6.69 -1.88
N CYS A 254 -8.53 -6.96 -1.06
CA CYS A 254 -8.00 -8.32 -0.89
C CYS A 254 -9.05 -9.26 -0.28
N VAL A 255 -9.79 -8.81 0.74
CA VAL A 255 -10.86 -9.63 1.34
C VAL A 255 -12.03 -9.81 0.36
N LEU A 256 -12.38 -8.77 -0.40
CA LEU A 256 -13.40 -8.85 -1.44
C LEU A 256 -13.06 -9.92 -2.47
N PHE A 257 -11.80 -9.99 -2.93
CA PHE A 257 -11.33 -11.04 -3.84
C PHE A 257 -11.59 -12.44 -3.26
N ASP A 258 -11.17 -12.68 -2.02
CA ASP A 258 -11.32 -13.99 -1.37
C ASP A 258 -12.81 -14.36 -1.18
N LEU A 259 -13.64 -13.39 -0.76
CA LEU A 259 -15.07 -13.61 -0.55
C LEU A 259 -15.86 -13.79 -1.86
N GLN A 260 -15.48 -13.10 -2.94
CA GLN A 260 -16.08 -13.31 -4.26
C GLN A 260 -15.79 -14.72 -4.78
N ALA A 261 -14.57 -15.22 -4.59
CA ALA A 261 -14.22 -16.59 -4.96
C ALA A 261 -15.09 -17.62 -4.23
N ILE A 262 -15.35 -17.41 -2.93
CA ILE A 262 -16.22 -18.28 -2.13
C ILE A 262 -17.69 -18.14 -2.54
N ALA A 263 -18.19 -16.90 -2.70
CA ALA A 263 -19.58 -16.63 -3.03
C ALA A 263 -20.00 -17.30 -4.35
N ASN A 264 -19.10 -17.34 -5.35
CA ASN A 264 -19.33 -18.04 -6.62
C ASN A 264 -19.50 -19.57 -6.46
N ILE A 265 -18.95 -20.16 -5.39
CA ILE A 265 -19.06 -21.59 -5.10
C ILE A 265 -20.29 -21.87 -4.23
N THR A 266 -20.50 -21.06 -3.19
CA THR A 266 -21.51 -21.32 -2.15
C THR A 266 -22.89 -20.75 -2.47
N ASN A 267 -23.01 -19.85 -3.47
CA ASN A 267 -24.25 -19.15 -3.84
C ASN A 267 -24.96 -18.47 -2.65
N THR A 268 -24.18 -18.02 -1.67
CA THR A 268 -24.69 -17.38 -0.45
C THR A 268 -24.82 -15.88 -0.67
N PRO A 269 -26.04 -15.33 -0.72
CA PRO A 269 -26.29 -13.93 -1.10
C PRO A 269 -25.67 -12.92 -0.13
N ASP A 270 -25.43 -13.33 1.11
CA ASP A 270 -25.02 -12.45 2.20
C ASP A 270 -23.51 -12.40 2.42
N THR A 271 -22.72 -13.17 1.65
CA THR A 271 -21.27 -13.28 1.84
C THR A 271 -20.53 -11.95 1.71
N LEU A 272 -21.05 -11.01 0.91
CA LEU A 272 -20.41 -9.72 0.67
C LEU A 272 -20.92 -8.57 1.56
N LYS A 273 -21.99 -8.79 2.34
CA LYS A 273 -22.55 -7.77 3.25
C LYS A 273 -21.50 -7.18 4.22
N PRO A 274 -20.58 -7.96 4.81
CA PRO A 274 -19.55 -7.40 5.69
C PRO A 274 -18.61 -6.42 4.96
N ILE A 275 -18.26 -6.69 3.70
CA ILE A 275 -17.42 -5.79 2.89
C ILE A 275 -18.19 -4.54 2.47
N GLU A 276 -19.45 -4.70 2.08
CA GLU A 276 -20.29 -3.55 1.75
C GLU A 276 -20.32 -2.53 2.90
N ARG A 277 -20.58 -3.04 4.10
CA ARG A 277 -20.60 -2.26 5.34
C ARG A 277 -19.24 -1.62 5.63
N ALA A 278 -18.16 -2.37 5.49
CA ALA A 278 -16.82 -1.85 5.73
C ALA A 278 -16.46 -0.71 4.77
N LEU A 279 -16.86 -0.80 3.49
CA LEU A 279 -16.68 0.26 2.51
C LEU A 279 -17.50 1.52 2.85
N ASP A 280 -18.72 1.36 3.35
CA ASP A 280 -19.55 2.49 3.77
C ASP A 280 -18.96 3.19 5.00
N ARG A 281 -18.50 2.42 5.98
CA ARG A 281 -17.83 2.96 7.18
C ARG A 281 -16.50 3.62 6.85
N TRP A 282 -15.72 3.01 5.96
CA TRP A 282 -14.48 3.62 5.47
C TRP A 282 -14.76 4.98 4.83
N LYS A 283 -15.83 5.10 4.04
CA LYS A 283 -16.23 6.36 3.40
C LYS A 283 -16.62 7.44 4.42
N LEU A 284 -17.31 7.06 5.49
CA LEU A 284 -17.61 7.98 6.59
C LEU A 284 -16.34 8.53 7.26
N ILE A 285 -15.35 7.67 7.51
CA ILE A 285 -14.06 8.09 8.09
C ILE A 285 -13.33 9.02 7.10
N TRP A 286 -13.30 8.66 5.81
CA TRP A 286 -12.72 9.51 4.77
C TRP A 286 -13.35 10.91 4.74
N ASP A 287 -14.69 10.98 4.68
CA ASP A 287 -15.44 12.24 4.57
C ASP A 287 -15.30 13.13 5.80
N SER A 288 -15.12 12.53 6.99
CA SER A 288 -14.85 13.29 8.22
C SER A 288 -13.48 13.99 8.24
N LYS A 289 -12.53 13.53 7.43
CA LYS A 289 -11.11 13.94 7.49
C LYS A 289 -10.66 14.72 6.27
N TYR A 290 -11.16 14.37 5.10
CA TYR A 290 -10.72 14.92 3.83
C TYR A 290 -11.89 15.61 3.13
N THR A 291 -11.86 16.95 3.18
CA THR A 291 -12.68 17.79 2.28
C THR A 291 -11.96 17.98 0.94
N GLU A 292 -12.70 18.26 -0.14
CA GLU A 292 -12.12 18.47 -1.48
C GLU A 292 -10.95 19.48 -1.48
N HIS A 293 -11.01 20.51 -0.63
CA HIS A 293 -9.96 21.54 -0.49
C HIS A 293 -8.66 21.03 0.16
N GLN A 294 -8.72 20.04 1.05
CA GLN A 294 -7.53 19.44 1.68
C GLN A 294 -6.83 18.45 0.74
N LEU A 295 -7.54 17.83 -0.19
CA LEU A 295 -6.93 16.96 -1.20
C LEU A 295 -6.12 17.76 -2.24
N SER A 296 -6.54 18.99 -2.55
CA SER A 296 -5.81 19.88 -3.45
C SER A 296 -4.50 20.46 -2.89
N SER A 297 -4.30 20.45 -1.56
CA SER A 297 -3.04 20.86 -0.93
C SER A 297 -2.05 19.70 -0.77
N ILE A 298 -2.53 18.46 -0.83
CA ILE A 298 -1.71 17.25 -0.96
C ILE A 298 -1.25 17.24 -2.41
N GLY A 299 -0.04 17.75 -2.66
CA GLY A 299 0.47 18.00 -4.01
C GLY A 299 0.28 16.83 -4.99
N PRO A 300 0.25 17.11 -6.30
CA PRO A 300 -0.07 16.11 -7.32
C PRO A 300 1.09 15.11 -7.47
N SER A 301 1.11 14.03 -6.70
CA SER A 301 2.02 12.89 -6.93
C SER A 301 1.79 11.80 -5.90
N GLY A 302 0.77 10.96 -6.10
CA GLY A 302 0.60 9.72 -5.37
C GLY A 302 -0.65 8.97 -5.80
N PHE A 303 -0.58 7.65 -5.93
CA PHE A 303 -1.75 6.84 -6.30
C PHE A 303 -2.86 6.87 -5.24
N MET A 304 -2.51 7.23 -3.99
CA MET A 304 -3.46 7.32 -2.88
C MET A 304 -4.52 8.42 -3.05
N VAL A 305 -4.27 9.43 -3.91
CA VAL A 305 -5.28 10.45 -4.24
C VAL A 305 -6.49 9.85 -4.94
N HIS A 306 -6.33 8.67 -5.56
CA HIS A 306 -7.41 7.94 -6.23
C HIS A 306 -8.24 7.06 -5.27
N ALA A 307 -8.17 7.29 -3.96
CA ALA A 307 -8.87 6.45 -2.99
C ALA A 307 -10.39 6.36 -3.25
N LEU A 308 -11.01 7.44 -3.72
CA LEU A 308 -12.44 7.46 -4.03
C LEU A 308 -12.79 6.57 -5.23
N GLU A 309 -11.94 6.53 -6.25
CA GLU A 309 -12.08 5.63 -7.41
C GLU A 309 -11.95 4.16 -6.98
N PHE A 310 -11.05 3.86 -6.05
CA PHE A 310 -10.88 2.52 -5.48
C PHE A 310 -12.07 2.13 -4.60
N TRP A 311 -12.62 3.07 -3.82
CA TRP A 311 -13.84 2.84 -3.04
C TRP A 311 -15.04 2.57 -3.95
N TRP A 312 -15.22 3.40 -4.98
CA TRP A 312 -16.27 3.21 -5.99
C TRP A 312 -16.15 1.84 -6.66
N LEU A 313 -14.93 1.44 -7.04
CA LEU A 313 -14.66 0.14 -7.62
C LEU A 313 -15.09 -0.98 -6.66
N GLY A 314 -14.72 -0.89 -5.38
CA GLY A 314 -15.14 -1.85 -4.35
C GLY A 314 -16.65 -1.97 -4.26
N LYS A 315 -17.37 -0.84 -4.17
CA LYS A 315 -18.85 -0.84 -4.13
C LYS A 315 -19.47 -1.46 -5.38
N ARG A 316 -18.88 -1.23 -6.56
CA ARG A 316 -19.36 -1.81 -7.82
C ARG A 316 -19.12 -3.31 -7.89
N LEU A 317 -17.96 -3.78 -7.44
CA LEU A 317 -17.61 -5.20 -7.40
C LEU A 317 -18.44 -5.99 -6.38
N VAL A 318 -18.83 -5.38 -5.26
CA VAL A 318 -19.80 -5.95 -4.32
C VAL A 318 -21.16 -6.16 -4.97
N LYS A 319 -21.65 -5.16 -5.75
CA LYS A 319 -22.93 -5.25 -6.46
C LYS A 319 -22.91 -6.19 -7.67
N ASN A 320 -21.73 -6.48 -8.20
CA ASN A 320 -21.55 -7.30 -9.41
C ASN A 320 -20.52 -8.41 -9.16
N PRO A 321 -20.81 -9.39 -8.28
CA PRO A 321 -19.83 -10.38 -7.80
C PRO A 321 -19.28 -11.30 -8.89
N HIS A 322 -20.03 -11.51 -9.98
CA HIS A 322 -19.64 -12.41 -11.07
C HIS A 322 -18.73 -11.77 -12.14
N MET A 323 -18.42 -10.47 -12.01
CA MET A 323 -17.67 -9.71 -13.03
C MET A 323 -16.32 -10.34 -13.42
N PHE A 324 -15.65 -10.97 -12.46
CA PHE A 324 -14.38 -11.66 -12.69
C PHE A 324 -14.57 -13.11 -13.15
N SER A 325 -15.59 -13.81 -12.62
CA SER A 325 -15.90 -15.19 -13.00
C SER A 325 -16.26 -15.34 -14.48
N MET A 326 -16.86 -14.30 -15.08
CA MET A 326 -17.22 -14.27 -16.51
C MET A 326 -16.01 -14.29 -17.45
N ARG A 327 -14.81 -13.92 -16.96
CA ARG A 327 -13.63 -13.69 -17.81
C ARG A 327 -12.57 -14.79 -17.74
N GLY A 328 -12.58 -15.65 -16.73
CA GLY A 328 -11.64 -16.79 -16.61
C GLY A 328 -10.16 -16.43 -16.44
N GLU A 329 -9.81 -15.13 -16.37
CA GLU A 329 -8.43 -14.64 -16.29
C GLU A 329 -8.02 -14.40 -14.83
N VAL A 330 -7.46 -15.42 -14.18
CA VAL A 330 -6.77 -15.27 -12.89
C VAL A 330 -5.29 -15.01 -13.13
N ALA A 331 -4.70 -14.07 -12.38
CA ALA A 331 -3.29 -13.68 -12.50
C ALA A 331 -2.89 -13.23 -13.92
N ALA A 332 -3.70 -12.35 -14.50
CA ALA A 332 -3.51 -11.81 -15.84
C ALA A 332 -2.12 -11.17 -16.02
N ASP A 333 -1.60 -11.24 -17.24
CA ASP A 333 -0.28 -10.71 -17.58
C ASP A 333 -0.27 -9.22 -17.94
N SER A 334 -1.44 -8.69 -18.22
CA SER A 334 -1.67 -7.29 -18.51
C SER A 334 -2.84 -6.77 -17.69
N THR A 335 -2.98 -5.45 -17.64
CA THR A 335 -4.15 -4.79 -17.05
C THR A 335 -5.31 -4.68 -18.05
N GLY A 336 -5.24 -5.35 -19.22
CA GLY A 336 -6.28 -5.30 -20.26
C GLY A 336 -7.65 -5.74 -19.74
N ALA A 337 -7.72 -6.89 -19.08
CA ALA A 337 -8.97 -7.38 -18.48
C ALA A 337 -9.54 -6.43 -17.42
N PHE A 338 -8.67 -5.79 -16.63
CA PHE A 338 -9.08 -4.74 -15.70
C PHE A 338 -9.73 -3.57 -16.44
N HIS A 339 -9.10 -3.03 -17.49
CA HIS A 339 -9.66 -1.92 -18.26
C HIS A 339 -11.01 -2.27 -18.90
N GLU A 340 -11.15 -3.47 -19.44
CA GLU A 340 -12.41 -3.92 -20.04
C GLU A 340 -13.51 -4.13 -18.99
N MET A 341 -13.17 -4.64 -17.80
CA MET A 341 -14.10 -4.71 -16.68
C MET A 341 -14.58 -3.33 -16.26
N ILE A 342 -13.67 -2.35 -16.13
CA ILE A 342 -14.04 -0.97 -15.82
C ILE A 342 -14.98 -0.39 -16.88
N LYS A 343 -14.71 -0.64 -18.18
CA LYS A 343 -15.63 -0.24 -19.26
C LYS A 343 -17.01 -0.86 -19.11
N SER A 344 -17.09 -2.15 -18.78
CA SER A 344 -18.36 -2.84 -18.56
C SER A 344 -19.13 -2.29 -17.36
N LEU A 345 -18.45 -2.03 -16.23
CA LEU A 345 -19.04 -1.43 -15.03
C LEU A 345 -19.58 -0.01 -15.27
N LYS A 346 -18.91 0.78 -16.13
CA LYS A 346 -19.37 2.10 -16.55
C LYS A 346 -20.50 2.02 -17.58
N GLY A 347 -20.43 1.08 -18.52
CA GLY A 347 -21.44 0.88 -19.56
C GLY A 347 -22.80 0.44 -19.02
N GLY A 348 -22.82 -0.47 -18.04
CA GLY A 348 -24.05 -0.88 -17.34
C GLY A 348 -24.74 0.25 -16.56
N GLN A 349 -24.09 1.41 -16.41
CA GLN A 349 -24.67 2.59 -15.79
C GLN A 349 -25.58 3.38 -16.75
N MET A 350 -25.27 3.37 -18.06
CA MET A 350 -26.13 4.01 -19.07
C MET A 350 -27.46 3.26 -19.26
N ASP A 351 -27.45 1.92 -19.18
CA ASP A 351 -28.68 1.13 -19.32
C ASP A 351 -29.59 1.16 -18.08
N GLN A 352 -29.03 1.41 -16.89
CA GLN A 352 -29.81 1.56 -15.64
C GLN A 352 -30.49 2.94 -15.52
N ASP A 353 -29.92 4.00 -16.08
CA ASP A 353 -30.57 5.32 -16.13
C ASP A 353 -31.68 5.38 -17.20
N VAL A 354 -31.57 4.59 -18.28
CA VAL A 354 -32.63 4.51 -19.32
C VAL A 354 -33.83 3.68 -18.85
N SER A 355 -33.65 2.77 -17.88
CA SER A 355 -34.72 1.93 -17.34
C SER A 355 -35.52 2.55 -16.19
N GLN A 356 -35.26 3.82 -15.84
CA GLN A 356 -36.07 4.61 -14.89
C GLN A 356 -36.87 5.76 -15.53
N LEU A 357 -36.89 5.88 -16.86
CA LEU A 357 -37.83 6.80 -17.52
C LEU A 357 -39.22 6.16 -17.58
N PRO A 358 -40.25 6.75 -16.95
CA PRO A 358 -41.61 6.25 -17.12
C PRO A 358 -42.02 6.47 -18.58
N VAL A 359 -42.46 5.40 -19.24
CA VAL A 359 -43.29 5.51 -20.42
C VAL A 359 -44.63 6.09 -19.96
N GLY A 360 -44.83 7.38 -20.20
CA GLY A 360 -46.04 8.14 -19.94
C GLY A 360 -46.06 9.40 -20.77
#